data_AF-A0A4U0QV73-F1
#
_entry.id   AF-A0A4U0QV73-F1
#
_cell.length_a   1.000
_cell.length_b   1.000
_cell.length_c   1.000
_cell.angle_alpha   90.00
_cell.angle_beta   90.00
_cell.angle_gamma   90.00
#
_symmetry.space_group_name_H-M   'P 1'
#
loop_
_entity.id
_entity.type
_entity.pdbx_description
1 polymer ?
#
loop_
_entity_poly.entity_id
_entity_poly.type
_entity_poly.pdbx_seq_one_letter_code
_entity_poly.pdbx_strand_id
1 'polypeptide(L)'
;MRKGLDPAAALPSLAPLDGALSSVANDIRVVINPLASAVPPDEAPAETLGKQRIRKSKAGRRFSEHTARFLDLRSEGFDLKKRHEVPDTKAGQRFTKTSRANFQGTVRLFLEAHGDIFVENIDESLLSDFFSLLDRIPASHGKSSKDRRPVRKVIEETDREQRNAIERRRAEMQRDGLNPGEIEDCLDGLRIPRLRTNTCKRHMDTMDQILGFAVFEGLRPDNPVKQVKWTYKELSRRLANEEDADRLPWGDRLPKLLGSPIYRQPLSEPGDPLFWAPLVGLFAGFRMEEFLQLGTHDFDTVEGSR
;
A
#
# COMPACT_ATOMS: atom_id res chain seq x y z
N MET A 1 23.76 0.85 55.18
CA MET A 1 24.07 -0.36 54.40
C MET A 1 22.89 -0.68 53.50
N ARG A 2 22.98 -0.41 52.19
CA ARG A 2 21.92 -0.70 51.21
C ARG A 2 22.26 -2.00 50.49
N LYS A 3 21.40 -3.02 50.64
CA LYS A 3 21.46 -4.28 49.87
C LYS A 3 21.08 -3.97 48.42
N GLY A 4 21.88 -4.44 47.47
CA GLY A 4 21.60 -4.36 46.04
C GLY A 4 20.44 -5.28 45.65
N LEU A 5 19.60 -4.83 44.72
CA LEU A 5 18.65 -5.69 44.02
C LEU A 5 19.38 -6.36 42.85
N ASP A 6 19.24 -7.68 42.78
CA ASP A 6 19.74 -8.52 41.69
C ASP A 6 18.72 -8.52 40.53
N PRO A 7 19.08 -8.02 39.33
CA PRO A 7 18.17 -7.94 38.18
C PRO A 7 17.79 -9.31 37.60
N ALA A 8 18.49 -10.40 37.95
CA ALA A 8 18.15 -11.74 37.48
C ALA A 8 16.86 -12.30 38.12
N ALA A 9 16.43 -11.77 39.28
CA ALA A 9 15.23 -12.22 39.98
C ALA A 9 13.92 -11.60 39.45
N ALA A 10 13.99 -10.62 38.53
CA ALA A 10 12.83 -9.85 38.06
C ALA A 10 12.25 -10.29 36.70
N LEU A 11 12.75 -11.38 36.11
CA LEU A 11 12.24 -11.89 34.84
C LEU A 11 11.39 -13.16 35.06
N PRO A 12 10.11 -13.17 34.66
CA PRO A 12 9.32 -14.39 34.65
C PRO A 12 9.84 -15.38 33.59
N SER A 13 9.83 -16.67 33.93
CA SER A 13 10.25 -17.76 33.06
C SER A 13 9.41 -17.82 31.77
N LEU A 14 10.08 -17.88 30.61
CA LEU A 14 9.49 -17.98 29.27
C LEU A 14 9.09 -19.40 28.85
N ALA A 15 9.14 -20.36 29.78
CA ALA A 15 8.76 -21.76 29.54
C ALA A 15 7.33 -22.02 29.01
N PRO A 16 6.29 -21.18 29.22
CA PRO A 16 4.95 -21.51 28.74
C PRO A 16 4.68 -21.17 27.27
N LEU A 17 5.64 -20.58 26.53
CA LEU A 17 5.44 -20.16 25.12
C LEU A 17 5.65 -21.28 24.08
N ASP A 18 6.31 -22.39 24.44
CA ASP A 18 6.60 -23.48 23.49
C ASP A 18 5.33 -24.28 23.08
N GLY A 19 4.32 -24.34 23.96
CA GLY A 19 3.08 -25.06 23.67
C GLY A 19 2.15 -24.33 22.68
N ALA A 20 2.16 -23.01 22.69
CA ALA A 20 1.26 -22.19 21.86
C ALA A 20 1.71 -22.06 20.41
N LEU A 21 3.01 -22.19 20.13
CA LEU A 21 3.57 -22.09 18.77
C LEU A 21 3.39 -23.40 17.96
N SER A 22 3.24 -24.54 18.64
CA SER A 22 3.11 -25.84 17.97
C SER A 22 1.70 -26.11 17.42
N SER A 23 0.64 -25.50 17.98
CA SER A 23 -0.73 -25.71 17.48
C SER A 23 -1.02 -24.91 16.20
N VAL A 24 -0.35 -23.77 15.98
CA VAL A 24 -0.53 -22.93 14.78
C VAL A 24 0.14 -23.56 13.54
N ALA A 25 1.16 -24.39 13.73
CA ALA A 25 1.89 -25.04 12.63
C ALA A 25 1.13 -26.22 11.99
N ASN A 26 0.15 -26.81 12.68
CA ASN A 26 -0.60 -27.98 12.18
C ASN A 26 -1.84 -27.61 11.35
N ASP A 27 -2.42 -26.44 11.53
CA ASP A 27 -3.62 -26.01 10.78
C ASP A 27 -3.34 -25.52 9.35
N ILE A 28 -2.06 -25.30 9.00
CA ILE A 28 -1.67 -24.82 7.66
C ILE A 28 -1.40 -25.98 6.68
N ARG A 29 -1.37 -27.24 7.15
CA ARG A 29 -0.93 -28.40 6.33
C ARG A 29 -2.04 -29.24 5.70
N VAL A 30 -3.31 -28.90 5.86
CA VAL A 30 -4.42 -29.67 5.28
C VAL A 30 -5.30 -28.73 4.46
N VAL A 31 -4.97 -28.54 3.19
CA VAL A 31 -5.86 -28.60 1.99
C VAL A 31 -5.01 -28.15 0.79
N ILE A 32 -4.06 -28.98 0.36
CA ILE A 32 -3.49 -28.94 -1.00
C ILE A 32 -3.29 -30.38 -1.48
N ASN A 33 -3.70 -30.60 -2.74
CA ASN A 33 -3.38 -31.66 -3.72
C ASN A 33 -4.45 -32.73 -4.05
N PRO A 34 -4.44 -33.30 -5.28
CA PRO A 34 -4.42 -32.64 -6.60
C PRO A 34 -5.34 -33.34 -7.65
N LEU A 35 -5.29 -32.84 -8.90
CA LEU A 35 -5.96 -33.30 -10.12
C LEU A 35 -5.83 -34.81 -10.47
N ALA A 36 -6.86 -35.33 -11.13
CA ALA A 36 -6.83 -36.28 -12.26
C ALA A 36 -8.23 -36.22 -12.95
N SER A 37 -8.48 -36.35 -14.25
CA SER A 37 -7.73 -36.68 -15.47
C SER A 37 -8.56 -36.16 -16.66
N ALA A 38 -7.91 -35.89 -17.80
CA ALA A 38 -8.51 -35.40 -19.05
C ALA A 38 -9.03 -36.53 -19.96
N VAL A 39 -10.03 -36.22 -20.81
CA VAL A 39 -10.19 -36.72 -22.20
C VAL A 39 -11.04 -35.69 -23.03
N PRO A 40 -10.66 -35.29 -24.27
CA PRO A 40 -11.43 -34.45 -25.22
C PRO A 40 -12.20 -35.32 -26.26
N PRO A 41 -12.85 -34.86 -27.36
CA PRO A 41 -13.09 -33.50 -27.89
C PRO A 41 -14.57 -33.23 -28.28
N ASP A 42 -14.91 -32.00 -28.70
CA ASP A 42 -15.52 -31.79 -30.02
C ASP A 42 -15.42 -30.31 -30.45
N GLU A 43 -14.96 -30.10 -31.68
CA GLU A 43 -14.71 -28.80 -32.30
C GLU A 43 -16.01 -28.22 -32.87
N ALA A 44 -16.40 -27.03 -32.40
CA ALA A 44 -17.34 -26.16 -33.10
C ALA A 44 -16.71 -24.77 -33.27
N PRO A 45 -17.00 -24.06 -34.38
CA PRO A 45 -16.14 -23.01 -34.91
C PRO A 45 -16.17 -21.78 -34.01
N ALA A 46 -14.98 -21.25 -33.70
CA ALA A 46 -14.80 -19.99 -33.00
C ALA A 46 -15.38 -18.83 -33.82
N GLU A 47 -16.62 -18.42 -33.51
CA GLU A 47 -17.15 -17.13 -33.91
C GLU A 47 -16.23 -16.04 -33.35
N THR A 48 -15.59 -15.34 -34.28
CA THR A 48 -14.74 -14.21 -34.00
C THR A 48 -15.63 -13.07 -33.52
N LEU A 49 -15.81 -12.96 -32.19
CA LEU A 49 -16.47 -11.83 -31.54
C LEU A 49 -15.68 -10.55 -31.88
N GLY A 50 -16.12 -9.88 -32.94
CA GLY A 50 -15.58 -8.62 -33.39
C GLY A 50 -15.64 -7.61 -32.26
N LYS A 51 -14.49 -7.05 -31.91
CA LYS A 51 -14.37 -5.88 -31.01
C LYS A 51 -15.21 -4.74 -31.60
N GLN A 52 -16.47 -4.63 -31.19
CA GLN A 52 -17.29 -3.46 -31.50
C GLN A 52 -16.60 -2.26 -30.86
N ARG A 53 -16.10 -1.34 -31.70
CA ARG A 53 -15.61 -0.04 -31.24
C ARG A 53 -16.77 0.68 -30.54
N ILE A 54 -16.75 0.69 -29.21
CA ILE A 54 -17.71 1.44 -28.41
C ILE A 54 -17.59 2.92 -28.82
N ARG A 55 -18.65 3.47 -29.40
CA ARG A 55 -18.70 4.90 -29.73
C ARG A 55 -18.72 5.67 -28.42
N LYS A 56 -17.71 6.52 -28.19
CA LYS A 56 -17.62 7.35 -27.00
C LYS A 56 -18.86 8.25 -26.90
N SER A 57 -19.54 8.21 -25.77
CA SER A 57 -20.69 9.06 -25.49
C SER A 57 -20.27 10.52 -25.37
N LYS A 58 -21.12 11.43 -25.87
CA LYS A 58 -20.97 12.89 -25.70
C LYS A 58 -21.75 13.45 -24.51
N ALA A 59 -22.51 12.59 -23.82
CA ALA A 59 -23.32 12.93 -22.65
C ALA A 59 -23.17 11.84 -21.58
N GLY A 60 -23.30 12.22 -20.32
CA GLY A 60 -23.08 11.31 -19.20
C GLY A 60 -22.58 12.04 -17.97
N ARG A 61 -22.31 11.28 -16.90
CA ARG A 61 -21.72 11.87 -15.68
C ARG A 61 -20.21 11.98 -15.81
N ARG A 62 -19.65 13.13 -15.45
CA ARG A 62 -18.19 13.30 -15.37
C ARG A 62 -17.60 12.41 -14.28
N PHE A 63 -16.37 11.95 -14.47
CA PHE A 63 -15.69 11.12 -13.48
C PHE A 63 -15.51 11.86 -12.15
N SER A 64 -15.15 13.15 -12.20
CA SER A 64 -15.02 13.98 -11.00
C SER A 64 -16.33 14.06 -10.19
N GLU A 65 -17.45 14.32 -10.86
CA GLU A 65 -18.78 14.38 -10.26
C GLU A 65 -19.21 13.02 -9.68
N HIS A 66 -18.98 11.95 -10.44
CA HIS A 66 -19.30 10.58 -10.00
C HIS A 66 -18.52 10.18 -8.75
N THR A 67 -17.22 10.48 -8.73
CA THR A 67 -16.36 10.17 -7.60
C THR A 67 -16.70 11.01 -6.36
N ALA A 68 -17.05 12.29 -6.53
CA ALA A 68 -17.50 13.12 -5.42
C ALA A 68 -18.74 12.52 -4.75
N ARG A 69 -19.75 12.17 -5.56
CA ARG A 69 -20.97 11.50 -5.08
C ARG A 69 -20.67 10.17 -4.37
N PHE A 70 -19.82 9.33 -4.97
CA PHE A 70 -19.39 8.07 -4.33
C PHE A 70 -18.77 8.35 -2.95
N LEU A 71 -17.84 9.29 -2.86
CA LEU A 71 -17.14 9.59 -1.61
C LEU A 71 -18.07 10.16 -0.55
N ASP A 72 -19.02 11.02 -0.94
CA ASP A 72 -19.96 11.64 -0.01
C ASP A 72 -20.92 10.61 0.58
N LEU A 73 -21.49 9.72 -0.25
CA LEU A 73 -22.31 8.61 0.24
C LEU A 73 -21.52 7.65 1.14
N ARG A 74 -20.27 7.32 0.79
CA ARG A 74 -19.40 6.51 1.66
C ARG A 74 -19.10 7.21 2.98
N SER A 75 -18.99 8.54 2.98
CA SER A 75 -18.80 9.37 4.18
C SER A 75 -20.05 9.47 5.04
N GLU A 76 -21.24 9.39 4.45
CA GLU A 76 -22.52 9.30 5.16
C GLU A 76 -22.74 7.92 5.81
N GLY A 77 -22.04 6.89 5.34
CA GLY A 77 -22.08 5.55 5.91
C GLY A 77 -22.72 4.47 5.04
N PHE A 78 -22.99 4.76 3.77
CA PHE A 78 -23.46 3.76 2.82
C PHE A 78 -22.31 2.84 2.39
N ASP A 79 -22.56 1.55 2.21
CA ASP A 79 -21.57 0.60 1.68
C ASP A 79 -21.63 0.51 0.15
N LEU A 80 -22.75 0.92 -0.45
CA LEU A 80 -22.99 1.01 -1.89
C LEU A 80 -22.91 -0.34 -2.61
N LYS A 81 -23.37 -1.41 -1.94
CA LYS A 81 -23.41 -2.78 -2.46
C LYS A 81 -24.83 -3.30 -2.71
N LYS A 82 -25.84 -2.67 -2.10
CA LYS A 82 -27.24 -3.06 -2.17
C LYS A 82 -28.11 -1.84 -2.47
N ARG A 83 -29.25 -2.09 -3.12
CA ARG A 83 -30.19 -1.04 -3.55
C ARG A 83 -30.86 -0.33 -2.37
N HIS A 84 -31.11 -1.08 -1.30
CA HIS A 84 -31.71 -0.58 -0.07
C HIS A 84 -30.71 -0.80 1.04
N GLU A 85 -30.04 0.27 1.42
CA GLU A 85 -29.09 0.31 2.53
C GLU A 85 -29.51 1.40 3.50
N VAL A 86 -29.30 1.15 4.78
CA VAL A 86 -29.40 2.17 5.83
C VAL A 86 -27.98 2.62 6.14
N PRO A 87 -27.70 3.93 6.17
CA PRO A 87 -26.36 4.43 6.43
C PRO A 87 -25.92 4.10 7.87
N ASP A 88 -24.70 3.59 8.01
CA ASP A 88 -24.04 3.47 9.31
C ASP A 88 -23.10 4.67 9.53
N THR A 89 -23.56 5.63 10.34
CA THR A 89 -22.80 6.85 10.66
C THR A 89 -21.41 6.56 11.21
N LYS A 90 -21.22 5.49 12.01
CA LYS A 90 -19.89 5.13 12.54
C LYS A 90 -18.98 4.63 11.43
N ALA A 91 -19.52 3.82 10.52
CA ALA A 91 -18.77 3.38 9.33
C ALA A 91 -18.39 4.57 8.44
N GLY A 92 -19.29 5.54 8.25
CA GLY A 92 -19.03 6.76 7.48
C GLY A 92 -17.94 7.65 8.08
N GLN A 93 -17.97 7.86 9.40
CA GLN A 93 -16.92 8.57 10.13
C GLN A 93 -15.56 7.86 9.99
N ARG A 94 -15.54 6.52 10.15
CA ARG A 94 -14.33 5.71 9.99
C ARG A 94 -13.77 5.79 8.56
N PHE A 95 -14.63 5.72 7.55
CA PHE A 95 -14.24 5.88 6.15
C PHE A 95 -13.61 7.26 5.91
N THR A 96 -14.25 8.31 6.41
CA THR A 96 -13.77 9.69 6.26
C THR A 96 -12.39 9.88 6.89
N LYS A 97 -12.17 9.32 8.10
CA LYS A 97 -10.89 9.44 8.82
C LYS A 97 -9.77 8.62 8.18
N THR A 98 -10.05 7.42 7.67
CA THR A 98 -8.99 6.45 7.30
C THR A 98 -8.83 6.21 5.81
N SER A 99 -9.88 6.42 5.02
CA SER A 99 -9.95 5.90 3.64
C SER A 99 -10.24 6.96 2.60
N ARG A 100 -10.97 8.03 2.93
CA ARG A 100 -11.36 9.08 1.95
C ARG A 100 -10.15 9.69 1.24
N ALA A 101 -9.10 10.05 1.98
CA ALA A 101 -7.86 10.60 1.41
C ALA A 101 -7.18 9.63 0.43
N ASN A 102 -7.21 8.32 0.74
CA ASN A 102 -6.66 7.28 -0.11
C ASN A 102 -7.39 7.20 -1.47
N PHE A 103 -8.72 7.32 -1.45
CA PHE A 103 -9.51 7.36 -2.68
C PHE A 103 -9.26 8.64 -3.47
N GLN A 104 -9.25 9.80 -2.79
CA GLN A 104 -8.97 11.10 -3.41
C GLN A 104 -7.60 11.10 -4.12
N GLY A 105 -6.59 10.43 -3.55
CA GLY A 105 -5.30 10.24 -4.21
C GLY A 105 -5.41 9.51 -5.56
N THR A 106 -6.18 8.42 -5.62
CA THR A 106 -6.44 7.70 -6.88
C THR A 106 -7.19 8.56 -7.89
N VAL A 107 -8.24 9.25 -7.43
CA VAL A 107 -9.06 10.14 -8.29
C VAL A 107 -8.19 11.24 -8.89
N ARG A 108 -7.34 11.88 -8.09
CA ARG A 108 -6.41 12.92 -8.56
C ARG A 108 -5.47 12.37 -9.63
N LEU A 109 -4.83 11.23 -9.38
CA LEU A 109 -3.92 10.61 -10.35
C LEU A 109 -4.63 10.28 -11.68
N PHE A 110 -5.85 9.76 -11.61
CA PHE A 110 -6.63 9.46 -12.81
C PHE A 110 -6.99 10.72 -13.60
N LEU A 111 -7.51 11.75 -12.93
CA LEU A 111 -7.87 13.03 -13.53
C LEU A 111 -6.65 13.72 -14.16
N GLU A 112 -5.49 13.60 -13.53
CA GLU A 112 -4.24 14.14 -14.06
C GLU A 112 -3.74 13.37 -15.29
N ALA A 113 -3.92 12.05 -15.31
CA ALA A 113 -3.45 11.20 -16.40
C ALA A 113 -4.35 11.22 -17.64
N HIS A 114 -5.67 11.37 -17.46
CA HIS A 114 -6.68 11.20 -18.52
C HIS A 114 -7.68 12.35 -18.64
N GLY A 115 -7.64 13.32 -17.72
CA GLY A 115 -8.63 14.39 -17.64
C GLY A 115 -9.96 13.92 -17.04
N ASP A 116 -10.88 14.86 -16.94
CA ASP A 116 -12.24 14.59 -16.45
C ASP A 116 -13.14 14.12 -17.59
N ILE A 117 -13.10 12.83 -17.88
CA ILE A 117 -13.92 12.21 -18.93
C ILE A 117 -15.26 11.71 -18.36
N PHE A 118 -16.20 11.41 -19.25
CA PHE A 118 -17.44 10.74 -18.87
C PHE A 118 -17.16 9.33 -18.37
N VAL A 119 -17.84 8.91 -17.30
CA VAL A 119 -17.66 7.59 -16.68
C VAL A 119 -17.90 6.48 -17.70
N GLU A 120 -18.91 6.64 -18.54
CA GLU A 120 -19.33 5.72 -19.61
C GLU A 120 -18.23 5.50 -20.67
N ASN A 121 -17.28 6.43 -20.79
CA ASN A 121 -16.17 6.37 -21.74
C ASN A 121 -14.89 5.78 -21.14
N ILE A 122 -14.90 5.40 -19.85
CA ILE A 122 -13.77 4.71 -19.22
C ILE A 122 -13.85 3.24 -19.65
N ASP A 123 -13.02 2.84 -20.61
CA ASP A 123 -12.96 1.47 -21.15
C ASP A 123 -11.73 0.72 -20.63
N GLU A 124 -11.62 -0.56 -21.00
CA GLU A 124 -10.48 -1.42 -20.64
C GLU A 124 -9.15 -0.83 -21.12
N SER A 125 -9.10 -0.29 -22.34
CA SER A 125 -7.86 0.28 -22.90
C SER A 125 -7.36 1.46 -22.08
N LEU A 126 -8.27 2.34 -21.65
CA LEU A 126 -7.93 3.50 -20.84
C LEU A 126 -7.49 3.10 -19.43
N LEU A 127 -8.14 2.09 -18.85
CA LEU A 127 -7.73 1.54 -17.55
C LEU A 127 -6.39 0.79 -17.62
N SER A 128 -6.13 0.05 -18.70
CA SER A 128 -4.83 -0.59 -18.93
C SER A 128 -3.72 0.45 -19.07
N ASP A 129 -3.94 1.57 -19.78
CA ASP A 129 -2.98 2.68 -19.82
C ASP A 129 -2.76 3.27 -18.42
N PHE A 130 -3.84 3.55 -17.68
CA PHE A 130 -3.74 4.07 -16.32
C PHE A 130 -2.97 3.14 -15.39
N PHE A 131 -3.28 1.84 -15.40
CA PHE A 131 -2.62 0.84 -14.55
C PHE A 131 -1.17 0.61 -14.94
N SER A 132 -0.83 0.66 -16.23
CA SER A 132 0.55 0.62 -16.71
C SER A 132 1.33 1.88 -16.31
N LEU A 133 0.65 3.03 -16.24
CA LEU A 133 1.23 4.27 -15.76
C LEU A 133 1.60 4.17 -14.27
N LEU A 134 0.77 3.53 -13.43
CA LEU A 134 1.04 3.36 -12.00
C LEU A 134 2.39 2.67 -11.73
N ASP A 135 2.72 1.64 -12.51
CA ASP A 135 3.99 0.90 -12.39
C ASP A 135 5.23 1.76 -12.68
N ARG A 136 5.06 2.89 -13.38
CA ARG A 136 6.16 3.79 -13.76
C ARG A 136 6.29 4.99 -12.84
N ILE A 137 5.32 5.23 -11.96
CA ILE A 137 5.38 6.35 -11.01
C ILE A 137 6.54 6.12 -10.02
N PRO A 138 7.44 7.10 -9.83
CA PRO A 138 8.51 6.98 -8.84
C PRO A 138 7.95 6.94 -7.42
N ALA A 139 8.60 6.20 -6.52
CA ALA A 139 8.18 6.08 -5.12
C ALA A 139 8.22 7.42 -4.34
N SER A 140 8.90 8.43 -4.87
CA SER A 140 8.98 9.79 -4.31
C SER A 140 7.83 10.71 -4.74
N HIS A 141 7.05 10.33 -5.76
CA HIS A 141 5.98 11.15 -6.30
C HIS A 141 4.94 11.51 -5.23
N GLY A 142 4.56 12.78 -5.17
CA GLY A 142 3.57 13.29 -4.20
C GLY A 142 4.06 13.38 -2.74
N LYS A 143 5.31 13.03 -2.43
CA LYS A 143 5.89 13.18 -1.08
C LYS A 143 6.41 14.59 -0.79
N SER A 144 6.64 15.39 -1.82
CA SER A 144 7.05 16.79 -1.69
C SER A 144 5.90 17.69 -2.15
N SER A 145 5.50 18.64 -1.31
CA SER A 145 4.53 19.68 -1.67
C SER A 145 5.06 20.64 -2.74
N LYS A 146 6.38 20.66 -2.97
CA LYS A 146 7.05 21.51 -3.96
C LYS A 146 7.00 20.93 -5.37
N ASP A 147 6.84 19.61 -5.50
CA ASP A 147 6.71 18.97 -6.80
C ASP A 147 5.24 18.94 -7.24
N ARG A 148 4.90 19.85 -8.16
CA ARG A 148 3.54 19.99 -8.72
C ARG A 148 3.50 19.61 -10.20
N ARG A 149 4.55 18.94 -10.70
CA ARG A 149 4.64 18.53 -12.10
C ARG A 149 3.58 17.46 -12.40
N PRO A 150 3.04 17.44 -13.64
CA PRO A 150 2.16 16.36 -14.08
C PRO A 150 2.82 14.98 -13.97
N VAL A 151 2.08 13.97 -13.54
CA VAL A 151 2.55 12.59 -13.30
C VAL A 151 3.29 12.02 -14.52
N ARG A 152 2.80 12.26 -15.73
CA ARG A 152 3.45 11.81 -16.97
C ARG A 152 4.81 12.47 -17.17
N LYS A 153 4.95 13.76 -16.86
CA LYS A 153 6.25 14.45 -16.91
C LYS A 153 7.21 13.92 -15.85
N VAL A 154 6.73 13.67 -14.63
CA VAL A 154 7.57 13.10 -13.58
C VAL A 154 8.11 11.72 -14.00
N ILE A 155 7.26 10.88 -14.60
CA ILE A 155 7.67 9.58 -15.15
C ILE A 155 8.72 9.76 -16.25
N GLU A 156 8.47 10.62 -17.24
CA GLU A 156 9.39 10.86 -18.35
C GLU A 156 10.76 11.34 -17.88
N GLU A 157 10.80 12.28 -16.94
CA GLU A 157 12.05 12.82 -16.39
C GLU A 157 12.79 11.77 -15.57
N THR A 158 12.08 10.98 -14.76
CA THR A 158 12.69 9.92 -13.97
C THR A 158 13.24 8.80 -14.87
N ASP A 159 12.50 8.40 -15.91
CA ASP A 159 12.95 7.41 -16.88
C ASP A 159 14.17 7.91 -17.65
N ARG A 160 14.22 9.21 -18.00
CA ARG A 160 15.36 9.85 -18.64
C ARG A 160 16.58 9.89 -17.72
N GLU A 161 16.41 10.32 -16.47
CA GLU A 161 17.49 10.38 -15.48
C GLU A 161 18.08 8.99 -15.21
N GLN A 162 17.23 7.99 -15.00
CA GLN A 162 17.66 6.61 -14.82
C GLN A 162 18.41 6.08 -16.05
N ARG A 163 17.88 6.31 -17.26
CA ARG A 163 18.54 5.88 -18.50
C ARG A 163 19.93 6.52 -18.66
N ASN A 164 20.02 7.83 -18.46
CA ASN A 164 21.29 8.55 -18.57
C ASN A 164 22.31 8.06 -17.53
N ALA A 165 21.87 7.79 -16.29
CA ALA A 165 22.72 7.26 -15.23
C ALA A 165 23.24 5.85 -15.58
N ILE A 166 22.36 4.96 -16.04
CA ILE A 166 22.69 3.60 -16.47
C ILE A 166 23.66 3.62 -17.66
N GLU A 167 23.40 4.43 -18.69
CA GLU A 167 24.25 4.54 -19.88
C GLU A 167 25.65 5.04 -19.52
N ARG A 168 25.73 6.10 -18.70
CA ARG A 168 27.00 6.65 -18.23
C ARG A 168 27.80 5.60 -17.45
N ARG A 169 27.16 4.92 -16.50
CA ARG A 169 27.83 3.94 -15.65
C ARG A 169 28.26 2.71 -16.45
N ARG A 170 27.43 2.23 -17.39
CA ARG A 170 27.79 1.13 -18.29
C ARG A 170 29.03 1.47 -19.13
N ALA A 171 29.12 2.68 -19.68
CA ALA A 171 30.28 3.10 -20.47
C ALA A 171 31.57 3.21 -19.63
N GLU A 172 31.47 3.64 -18.38
CA GLU A 172 32.60 3.63 -17.43
C GLU A 172 33.05 2.18 -17.14
N MET A 173 32.13 1.29 -16.82
CA MET A 173 32.46 -0.10 -16.46
C MET A 173 33.01 -0.93 -17.62
N GLN A 174 32.54 -0.68 -18.84
CA GLN A 174 33.09 -1.30 -20.04
C GLN A 174 34.53 -0.85 -20.29
N ARG A 175 34.86 0.40 -19.98
CA ARG A 175 36.24 0.90 -20.05
C ARG A 175 37.13 0.23 -19.00
N ASP A 176 36.58 0.04 -17.80
CA ASP A 176 37.30 -0.53 -16.66
C ASP A 176 37.41 -2.07 -16.73
N GLY A 177 36.77 -2.72 -17.72
CA GLY A 177 36.91 -4.15 -18.01
C GLY A 177 36.23 -5.08 -17.01
N LEU A 178 35.21 -4.61 -16.29
CA LEU A 178 34.49 -5.42 -15.30
C LEU A 178 33.76 -6.62 -15.93
N ASN A 179 33.55 -7.65 -15.10
CA ASN A 179 32.76 -8.82 -15.46
C ASN A 179 31.29 -8.42 -15.70
N PRO A 180 30.61 -8.94 -16.75
CA PRO A 180 29.19 -8.73 -16.99
C PRO A 180 28.27 -8.82 -15.77
N GLY A 181 28.49 -9.77 -14.85
CA GLY A 181 27.67 -9.89 -13.63
C GLY A 181 27.79 -8.70 -12.69
N GLU A 182 29.01 -8.21 -12.47
CA GLU A 182 29.27 -7.03 -11.62
C GLU A 182 28.69 -5.75 -12.24
N ILE A 183 28.63 -5.69 -13.58
CA ILE A 183 27.98 -4.61 -14.31
C ILE A 183 26.48 -4.63 -14.04
N GLU A 184 25.82 -5.78 -14.14
CA GLU A 184 24.37 -5.89 -13.91
C GLU A 184 23.98 -5.49 -12.49
N ASP A 185 24.69 -5.98 -11.47
CA ASP A 185 24.43 -5.63 -10.06
C ASP A 185 24.55 -4.12 -9.81
N CYS A 186 25.59 -3.50 -10.38
CA CYS A 186 25.78 -2.06 -10.22
C CYS A 186 24.71 -1.23 -10.97
N LEU A 187 24.25 -1.71 -12.13
CA LEU A 187 23.18 -1.05 -12.88
C LEU A 187 21.83 -1.17 -12.17
N ASP A 188 21.58 -2.30 -11.50
CA ASP A 188 20.37 -2.50 -10.71
C ASP A 188 20.32 -1.55 -9.51
N GLY A 189 21.46 -1.27 -8.86
CA GLY A 189 21.58 -0.23 -7.83
C GLY A 189 21.28 1.21 -8.31
N LEU A 190 21.29 1.47 -9.62
CA LEU A 190 20.92 2.76 -10.21
C LEU A 190 19.44 2.86 -10.58
N ARG A 191 18.67 1.79 -10.43
CA ARG A 191 17.23 1.82 -10.70
C ARG A 191 16.53 2.68 -9.65
N ILE A 192 15.75 3.63 -10.12
CA ILE A 192 14.97 4.51 -9.25
C ILE A 192 13.72 3.76 -8.79
N PRO A 193 13.48 3.57 -7.48
CA PRO A 193 12.34 2.82 -6.99
C PRO A 193 11.00 3.35 -7.50
N ARG A 194 10.14 2.44 -7.96
CA ARG A 194 8.78 2.74 -8.42
C ARG A 194 7.75 2.48 -7.31
N LEU A 195 6.48 2.80 -7.56
CA LEU A 195 5.41 2.49 -6.62
C LEU A 195 5.39 1.00 -6.29
N ARG A 196 5.21 0.70 -5.01
CA ARG A 196 5.16 -0.68 -4.50
C ARG A 196 3.92 -1.40 -5.03
N THR A 197 4.00 -2.73 -5.21
CA THR A 197 2.89 -3.55 -5.76
C THR A 197 1.58 -3.31 -5.01
N ASN A 198 1.62 -3.30 -3.67
CA ASN A 198 0.42 -3.05 -2.84
C ASN A 198 -0.18 -1.65 -3.03
N THR A 199 0.65 -0.66 -3.39
CA THR A 199 0.16 0.70 -3.69
C THR A 199 -0.59 0.72 -5.03
N CYS A 200 -0.02 0.12 -6.07
CA CYS A 200 -0.69 -0.05 -7.36
C CYS A 200 -2.00 -0.83 -7.21
N LYS A 201 -1.97 -1.96 -6.48
CA LYS A 201 -3.16 -2.77 -6.18
C LYS A 201 -4.26 -1.94 -5.52
N ARG A 202 -3.92 -1.11 -4.53
CA ARG A 202 -4.87 -0.22 -3.86
C ARG A 202 -5.53 0.75 -4.83
N HIS A 203 -4.77 1.36 -5.75
CA HIS A 203 -5.35 2.22 -6.79
C HIS A 203 -6.31 1.45 -7.71
N MET A 204 -5.97 0.22 -8.10
CA MET A 204 -6.86 -0.65 -8.87
C MET A 204 -8.13 -1.04 -8.10
N ASP A 205 -8.01 -1.39 -6.81
CA ASP A 205 -9.14 -1.67 -5.92
C ASP A 205 -10.07 -0.46 -5.75
N THR A 206 -9.50 0.75 -5.70
CA THR A 206 -10.28 1.99 -5.66
C THR A 206 -11.05 2.22 -6.97
N MET A 207 -10.41 2.06 -8.13
CA MET A 207 -11.09 2.19 -9.42
C MET A 207 -12.20 1.15 -9.57
N ASP A 208 -11.95 -0.09 -9.13
CA ASP A 208 -12.93 -1.18 -9.12
C ASP A 208 -14.19 -0.81 -8.32
N GLN A 209 -14.02 -0.22 -7.14
CA GLN A 209 -15.15 0.22 -6.30
C GLN A 209 -15.92 1.39 -6.91
N ILE A 210 -15.21 2.40 -7.44
CA ILE A 210 -15.83 3.59 -8.04
C ILE A 210 -16.64 3.21 -9.29
N LEU A 211 -16.08 2.37 -10.17
CA LEU A 211 -16.78 1.91 -11.37
C LEU A 211 -17.84 0.85 -11.06
N GLY A 212 -17.65 0.03 -10.02
CA GLY A 212 -18.71 -0.83 -9.49
C GLY A 212 -19.93 -0.03 -9.05
N PHE A 213 -19.72 1.12 -8.40
CA PHE A 213 -20.80 2.04 -8.06
C PHE A 213 -21.46 2.67 -9.30
N ALA A 214 -20.69 2.96 -10.35
CA ALA A 214 -21.26 3.43 -11.61
C ALA A 214 -22.19 2.40 -12.28
N VAL A 215 -21.86 1.11 -12.18
CA VAL A 215 -22.74 0.01 -12.63
C VAL A 215 -24.00 -0.04 -11.77
N PHE A 216 -23.85 0.06 -10.45
CA PHE A 216 -24.97 0.06 -9.51
C PHE A 216 -25.96 1.20 -9.77
N GLU A 217 -25.48 2.39 -10.14
CA GLU A 217 -26.32 3.54 -10.51
C GLU A 217 -26.85 3.48 -11.95
N GLY A 218 -26.52 2.44 -12.72
CA GLY A 218 -26.98 2.27 -14.10
C GLY A 218 -26.34 3.24 -15.10
N LEU A 219 -25.24 3.91 -14.74
CA LEU A 219 -24.48 4.74 -15.68
C LEU A 219 -23.79 3.89 -16.75
N ARG A 220 -23.47 2.63 -16.42
CA ARG A 220 -22.77 1.72 -17.32
C ARG A 220 -23.22 0.27 -17.07
N PRO A 221 -23.20 -0.59 -18.10
CA PRO A 221 -23.67 -1.97 -17.98
C PRO A 221 -22.69 -2.89 -17.24
N ASP A 222 -21.40 -2.59 -17.28
CA ASP A 222 -20.33 -3.43 -16.74
C ASP A 222 -19.19 -2.61 -16.12
N ASN A 223 -18.34 -3.30 -15.33
CA ASN A 223 -17.15 -2.73 -14.70
C ASN A 223 -15.88 -3.23 -15.40
N PRO A 224 -15.26 -2.41 -16.29
CA PRO A 224 -14.11 -2.85 -17.09
C PRO A 224 -12.84 -3.10 -16.26
N VAL A 225 -12.77 -2.63 -15.00
CA VAL A 225 -11.62 -2.90 -14.12
C VAL A 225 -11.44 -4.39 -13.90
N LYS A 226 -12.53 -5.17 -13.89
CA LYS A 226 -12.48 -6.63 -13.69
C LYS A 226 -11.67 -7.37 -14.76
N GLN A 227 -11.54 -6.80 -15.96
CA GLN A 227 -10.81 -7.42 -17.07
C GLN A 227 -9.32 -7.07 -17.08
N VAL A 228 -8.93 -5.95 -16.46
CA VAL A 228 -7.57 -5.40 -16.60
C VAL A 228 -6.79 -5.30 -15.29
N LYS A 229 -7.47 -5.48 -14.15
CA LYS A 229 -6.84 -5.53 -12.83
C LYS A 229 -6.07 -6.83 -12.64
N TRP A 230 -4.96 -6.77 -11.91
CA TRP A 230 -4.15 -7.94 -11.65
C TRP A 230 -4.93 -9.07 -10.99
N THR A 231 -4.74 -10.26 -11.56
CA THR A 231 -5.16 -11.52 -10.96
C THR A 231 -4.35 -11.80 -9.68
N TYR A 232 -4.86 -12.72 -8.86
CA TYR A 232 -4.14 -13.19 -7.68
C TYR A 232 -2.73 -13.71 -8.04
N LYS A 233 -2.61 -14.50 -9.11
CA LYS A 233 -1.33 -15.07 -9.57
C LYS A 233 -0.32 -13.98 -9.96
N GLU A 234 -0.78 -12.95 -10.66
CA GLU A 234 0.08 -11.81 -11.03
C GLU A 234 0.51 -11.00 -9.81
N LEU A 235 -0.40 -10.80 -8.85
CA LEU A 235 -0.10 -10.10 -7.61
C LEU A 235 0.96 -10.86 -6.80
N SER A 236 0.80 -12.17 -6.60
CA SER A 236 1.78 -12.99 -5.90
C SER A 236 3.14 -12.98 -6.59
N ARG A 237 3.18 -13.09 -7.92
CA ARG A 237 4.43 -13.00 -8.70
C ARG A 237 5.11 -11.64 -8.53
N ARG A 238 4.35 -10.55 -8.57
CA ARG A 238 4.88 -9.20 -8.40
C ARG A 238 5.45 -8.99 -6.99
N LEU A 239 4.73 -9.44 -5.97
CA LEU A 239 5.21 -9.39 -4.58
C LEU A 239 6.48 -10.22 -4.38
N ALA A 240 6.58 -11.41 -4.98
CA ALA A 240 7.76 -12.26 -4.87
C ALA A 240 9.02 -11.68 -5.56
N ASN A 241 8.83 -10.84 -6.57
CA ASN A 241 9.93 -10.20 -7.32
C ASN A 241 10.29 -8.82 -6.76
N GLU A 242 9.57 -8.35 -5.76
CA GLU A 242 9.77 -7.04 -5.18
C GLU A 242 10.77 -7.16 -4.02
N GLU A 243 11.82 -6.33 -4.04
CA GLU A 243 12.84 -6.37 -2.97
C GLU A 243 12.18 -6.19 -1.59
N ASP A 244 12.50 -7.10 -0.66
CA ASP A 244 11.98 -7.05 0.70
C ASP A 244 12.37 -5.72 1.34
N ALA A 245 11.38 -4.85 1.53
CA ALA A 245 11.48 -3.67 2.39
C ALA A 245 11.14 -4.06 3.83
N ASP A 246 11.67 -5.20 4.27
CA ASP A 246 11.42 -5.68 5.61
C ASP A 246 11.85 -4.60 6.59
N ARG A 247 10.87 -4.18 7.40
CA ARG A 247 11.12 -3.30 8.53
C ARG A 247 11.89 -4.12 9.55
N LEU A 248 13.21 -4.11 9.42
CA LEU A 248 14.07 -4.83 10.34
C LEU A 248 13.82 -4.33 11.77
N PRO A 249 13.76 -5.23 12.76
CA PRO A 249 13.72 -4.82 14.14
C PRO A 249 14.94 -3.94 14.46
N TRP A 250 14.80 -3.09 15.48
CA TRP A 250 15.88 -2.17 15.84
C TRP A 250 17.19 -2.89 16.13
N GLY A 251 17.15 -4.07 16.76
CA GLY A 251 18.32 -4.94 16.99
C GLY A 251 19.53 -4.14 17.50
N ASP A 252 20.67 -4.32 16.84
CA ASP A 252 21.94 -3.67 17.18
C ASP A 252 21.94 -2.13 17.02
N ARG A 253 20.91 -1.55 16.39
CA ARG A 253 20.76 -0.10 16.25
C ARG A 253 20.14 0.56 17.48
N LEU A 254 19.48 -0.20 18.36
CA LEU A 254 18.83 0.34 19.55
C LEU A 254 19.81 1.03 20.52
N PRO A 255 20.99 0.46 20.85
CA PRO A 255 21.97 1.14 21.70
C PRO A 255 22.45 2.48 21.12
N LYS A 256 22.50 2.60 19.78
CA LYS A 256 22.86 3.86 19.12
C LYS A 256 21.78 4.93 19.29
N LEU A 257 20.50 4.55 19.19
CA LEU A 257 19.38 5.45 19.46
C LEU A 257 19.39 5.93 20.91
N LEU A 258 19.44 5.00 21.87
CA LEU A 258 19.50 5.29 23.31
C LEU A 258 20.82 5.96 23.73
N GLY A 259 21.83 5.94 22.85
CA GLY A 259 23.08 6.67 23.01
C GLY A 259 23.05 8.12 22.51
N SER A 260 21.95 8.57 21.91
CA SER A 260 21.82 9.92 21.38
C SER A 260 21.68 10.97 22.50
N PRO A 261 21.98 12.26 22.23
CA PRO A 261 22.03 13.31 23.26
C PRO A 261 20.75 13.42 24.09
N ILE A 262 19.58 13.24 23.48
CA ILE A 262 18.28 13.35 24.17
C ILE A 262 18.13 12.36 25.33
N TYR A 263 18.81 11.20 25.28
CA TYR A 263 18.77 10.19 26.34
C TYR A 263 19.90 10.29 27.36
N ARG A 264 20.92 11.11 27.08
CA ARG A 264 22.15 11.19 27.90
C ARG A 264 22.29 12.51 28.65
N GLN A 265 21.64 13.55 28.17
CA GLN A 265 21.72 14.89 28.75
C GLN A 265 20.45 15.19 29.56
N PRO A 266 20.53 16.08 30.57
CA PRO A 266 19.33 16.55 31.26
C PRO A 266 18.33 17.12 30.24
N LEU A 267 17.09 16.66 30.32
CA LEU A 267 16.02 17.16 29.47
C LEU A 267 15.72 18.62 29.81
N SER A 268 15.60 19.46 28.78
CA SER A 268 15.16 20.84 28.94
C SER A 268 13.68 20.93 29.35
N GLU A 269 12.87 19.97 28.88
CA GLU A 269 11.47 19.79 29.24
C GLU A 269 11.25 18.35 29.75
N PRO A 270 10.80 18.14 30.99
CA PRO A 270 10.57 16.80 31.53
C PRO A 270 9.57 15.96 30.72
N GLY A 271 8.66 16.61 29.99
CA GLY A 271 7.63 15.99 29.16
C GLY A 271 7.98 15.83 27.69
N ASP A 272 9.24 16.01 27.28
CA ASP A 272 9.62 15.97 25.86
C ASP A 272 9.17 14.65 25.19
N PRO A 273 8.24 14.71 24.21
CA PRO A 273 7.69 13.51 23.57
C PRO A 273 8.75 12.74 22.78
N LEU A 274 9.82 13.39 22.31
CA LEU A 274 10.91 12.71 21.60
C LEU A 274 11.75 11.84 22.53
N PHE A 275 11.78 12.15 23.84
CA PHE A 275 12.39 11.29 24.84
C PHE A 275 11.47 10.11 25.18
N TRP A 276 10.21 10.41 25.56
CA TRP A 276 9.30 9.40 26.10
C TRP A 276 8.69 8.46 25.06
N ALA A 277 8.30 8.96 23.88
CA ALA A 277 7.59 8.14 22.90
C ALA A 277 8.38 6.91 22.42
N PRO A 278 9.69 7.00 22.13
CA PRO A 278 10.44 5.80 21.76
C PRO A 278 10.64 4.81 22.90
N LEU A 279 10.78 5.29 24.15
CA LEU A 279 10.89 4.40 25.32
C LEU A 279 9.59 3.65 25.57
N VAL A 280 8.46 4.35 25.54
CA VAL A 280 7.15 3.74 25.74
C VAL A 280 6.81 2.81 24.57
N GLY A 281 7.12 3.20 23.33
CA GLY A 281 7.00 2.32 22.17
C GLY A 281 7.84 1.05 22.28
N LEU A 282 9.05 1.15 22.84
CA LEU A 282 9.93 0.00 23.07
C LEU A 282 9.38 -0.97 24.12
N PHE A 283 8.83 -0.47 25.23
CA PHE A 283 8.42 -1.31 26.36
C PHE A 283 6.96 -1.76 26.33
N ALA A 284 6.06 -0.94 25.79
CA ALA A 284 4.62 -1.21 25.80
C ALA A 284 4.05 -1.50 24.40
N GLY A 285 4.83 -1.33 23.34
CA GLY A 285 4.42 -1.69 21.98
C GLY A 285 3.30 -0.82 21.40
N PHE A 286 3.03 0.36 22.00
CA PHE A 286 2.04 1.29 21.49
C PHE A 286 2.39 1.75 20.07
N ARG A 287 1.35 1.96 19.24
CA ARG A 287 1.53 2.81 18.06
C ARG A 287 1.79 4.24 18.51
N MET A 288 2.54 4.99 17.70
CA MET A 288 2.90 6.37 18.01
C MET A 288 1.66 7.23 18.26
N GLU A 289 0.61 7.05 17.46
CA GLU A 289 -0.64 7.79 17.60
C GLU A 289 -1.46 7.39 18.83
N GLU A 290 -1.33 6.14 19.29
CA GLU A 290 -2.01 5.66 20.52
C GLU A 290 -1.34 6.27 21.75
N PHE A 291 -0.01 6.25 21.81
CA PHE A 291 0.74 6.84 22.92
C PHE A 291 0.54 8.35 23.03
N LEU A 292 0.62 9.07 21.90
CA LEU A 292 0.48 10.54 21.88
C LEU A 292 -0.94 11.03 22.18
N GLN A 293 -1.92 10.13 22.28
CA GLN A 293 -3.29 10.44 22.67
C GLN A 293 -3.60 10.10 24.13
N LEU A 294 -2.65 9.50 24.87
CA LEU A 294 -2.84 9.17 26.28
C LEU A 294 -3.00 10.45 27.12
N GLY A 295 -4.07 10.49 27.89
CA GLY A 295 -4.32 11.48 28.93
C GLY A 295 -4.02 10.93 30.31
N THR A 296 -4.00 11.81 31.30
CA THR A 296 -3.82 11.41 32.72
C THR A 296 -4.91 10.47 33.23
N HIS A 297 -6.08 10.48 32.60
CA HIS A 297 -7.22 9.61 32.94
C HIS A 297 -7.06 8.18 32.42
N ASP A 298 -6.09 7.91 31.54
CA ASP A 298 -5.79 6.55 31.06
C ASP A 298 -4.86 5.80 32.04
N PHE A 299 -4.41 6.45 33.10
CA PHE A 299 -3.52 5.89 34.12
C PHE A 299 -4.26 5.74 35.45
N ASP A 300 -4.49 4.50 35.85
CA ASP A 300 -4.97 4.18 37.19
C ASP A 300 -3.81 3.87 38.13
N THR A 301 -3.91 4.38 39.35
CA THR A 301 -3.00 3.99 40.43
C THR A 301 -3.48 2.64 40.96
N VAL A 302 -2.82 1.56 40.56
CA VAL A 302 -3.01 0.27 41.24
C VAL A 302 -2.28 0.35 42.56
N GLU A 303 -3.01 0.55 43.67
CA GLU A 303 -2.47 0.28 45.00
C GLU A 303 -2.24 -1.24 45.13
N GLY A 304 -1.05 -1.68 44.73
CA GLY A 304 -0.60 -3.06 44.83
C GLY A 304 0.33 -3.26 46.03
N SER A 305 -0.23 -3.88 47.08
CA SER A 305 0.38 -4.91 47.94
C SER A 305 1.87 -4.77 48.29
N ARG A 306 2.14 -4.33 49.52
CA ARG A 306 3.45 -4.51 50.18
C ARG A 306 3.81 -5.97 50.36
#